data_AF-A0A8S0FMA7-F1
#
_entry.id   AF-A0A8S0FMA7-F1
#
_cell.length_a   1.000
_cell.length_b   1.000
_cell.length_c   1.000
_cell.angle_alpha   90.00
_cell.angle_beta   90.00
_cell.angle_gamma   90.00
#
_symmetry.space_group_name_H-M   'P 1'
#
loop_
_entity.id
_entity.type
_entity.pdbx_description
1 polymer ?
#
loop_
_entity_poly.entity_id
_entity_poly.type
_entity_poly.pdbx_seq_one_letter_code
_entity_poly.pdbx_strand_id
1 'polypeptide(L)'
;MTGLPAIADDSGLAVDVLGGAPGIYSARYSGEDATDQKNLQKLLETMKDVPDDQRQARFHCVLVYLRHAEDPTPLVCHGSWPGVITREPAGTGGFGYDPIFFVPSEGKTAAELTREEKSAISHRGQALKLLLDALRNG
;
A
#
# COMPACT_ATOMS: atom_id res chain seq x y z
N MET A 1 -27.39 -7.02 8.62
CA MET A 1 -26.80 -7.51 7.36
C MET A 1 -27.41 -6.74 6.21
N THR A 2 -26.64 -6.39 5.17
CA THR A 2 -27.12 -5.56 4.04
C THR A 2 -27.81 -6.36 2.93
N GLY A 3 -27.52 -7.66 2.78
CA GLY A 3 -28.14 -8.53 1.76
C GLY A 3 -27.63 -8.28 0.32
N LEU A 4 -26.54 -7.51 0.16
CA LEU A 4 -25.97 -7.15 -1.14
C LEU A 4 -24.58 -7.80 -1.33
N PRO A 5 -24.10 -7.95 -2.58
CA PRO A 5 -22.69 -8.21 -2.85
C PRO A 5 -21.79 -7.16 -2.21
N ALA A 6 -20.58 -7.54 -1.84
CA ALA A 6 -19.65 -6.68 -1.12
C ALA A 6 -18.27 -6.66 -1.77
N ILE A 7 -17.64 -5.49 -1.79
CA ILE A 7 -16.22 -5.32 -2.13
C ILE A 7 -15.53 -4.80 -0.87
N ALA A 8 -14.37 -5.37 -0.54
CA ALA A 8 -13.49 -4.88 0.52
C ALA A 8 -12.04 -4.81 0.02
N ASP A 9 -11.25 -3.89 0.57
CA ASP A 9 -9.80 -3.85 0.40
C ASP A 9 -9.07 -3.90 1.74
N ASP A 10 -7.92 -4.57 1.76
CA ASP A 10 -6.89 -4.39 2.79
C ASP A 10 -5.58 -3.99 2.12
N SER A 11 -4.92 -2.98 2.69
CA SER A 11 -3.75 -2.35 2.10
C SER A 11 -2.69 -2.05 3.15
N GLY A 12 -1.42 -2.19 2.77
CA GLY A 12 -0.30 -1.95 3.69
C GLY A 12 1.04 -1.84 2.99
N LEU A 13 2.02 -1.34 3.74
CA LEU A 13 3.42 -1.28 3.35
C LEU A 13 4.16 -2.47 3.97
N ALA A 14 4.90 -3.21 3.15
CA ALA A 14 5.79 -4.28 3.60
C ALA A 14 7.23 -3.90 3.25
N VAL A 15 8.13 -3.90 4.24
CA VAL A 15 9.55 -3.60 4.07
C VAL A 15 10.34 -4.91 4.19
N ASP A 16 11.17 -5.21 3.18
CA ASP A 16 11.81 -6.52 3.03
C ASP A 16 12.75 -6.83 4.20
N VAL A 17 13.62 -5.89 4.57
CA VAL A 17 14.58 -6.06 5.69
C VAL A 17 13.90 -6.19 7.05
N LEU A 18 12.65 -5.74 7.18
CA LEU A 18 11.86 -5.85 8.41
C LEU A 18 10.96 -7.09 8.41
N GLY A 19 11.19 -8.05 7.50
CA GLY A 19 10.37 -9.25 7.38
C GLY A 19 8.92 -8.95 6.99
N GLY A 20 8.69 -7.86 6.26
CA GLY A 20 7.37 -7.43 5.82
C GLY A 20 6.63 -6.48 6.77
N ALA A 21 7.23 -6.08 7.89
CA ALA A 21 6.65 -4.99 8.71
C ALA A 21 6.71 -3.64 7.95
N PRO A 22 5.77 -2.71 8.18
CA PRO A 22 4.61 -2.77 9.09
C PRO A 22 3.51 -3.79 8.74
N GLY A 23 3.37 -4.16 7.46
CA GLY A 23 2.40 -5.15 6.99
C GLY A 23 0.96 -4.79 7.35
N ILE A 24 0.19 -5.75 7.85
CA ILE A 24 -1.21 -5.56 8.30
C ILE A 24 -1.36 -4.56 9.46
N TYR A 25 -0.26 -4.14 10.08
CA TYR A 25 -0.24 -3.12 11.15
C TYR A 25 0.02 -1.73 10.60
N SER A 26 0.10 -1.53 9.28
CA SER A 26 0.45 -0.26 8.62
C SER A 26 -0.29 0.96 9.17
N ALA A 27 -1.61 0.89 9.34
CA ALA A 27 -2.41 2.00 9.85
C ALA A 27 -2.17 2.31 11.35
N ARG A 28 -1.71 1.33 12.12
CA ARG A 28 -1.55 1.38 13.59
C ARG A 28 -0.11 1.11 14.03
N TYR A 29 0.86 1.36 13.15
CA TYR A 29 2.25 0.95 13.37
C TYR A 29 2.84 1.64 14.60
N SER A 30 2.45 2.89 14.88
CA SER A 30 2.87 3.64 16.07
C SER A 30 1.95 3.47 17.29
N GLY A 31 1.03 2.50 17.31
CA GLY A 31 0.17 2.20 18.46
C GLY A 31 -1.23 2.81 18.40
N GLU A 32 -1.86 2.99 19.57
CA GLU A 32 -3.26 3.40 19.74
C GLU A 32 -3.56 4.79 19.14
N ASP A 33 -2.69 5.76 19.40
CA ASP A 33 -2.80 7.13 18.86
C ASP A 33 -2.07 7.29 17.52
N ALA A 34 -2.13 6.28 16.65
CA ALA A 34 -1.42 6.32 15.39
C ALA A 34 -1.96 7.41 14.45
N THR A 35 -1.03 8.12 13.82
CA THR A 35 -1.30 9.05 12.72
C THR A 35 -0.31 8.74 11.60
N ASP A 36 -0.61 9.16 10.38
CA ASP A 36 0.30 8.98 9.23
C ASP A 36 1.72 9.49 9.56
N GLN A 37 1.81 10.68 10.16
CA GLN A 37 3.08 11.26 10.57
C GLN A 37 3.79 10.42 11.63
N LYS A 38 3.10 9.93 12.67
CA LYS A 38 3.73 9.09 13.71
C LYS A 38 4.18 7.74 13.16
N ASN A 39 3.38 7.18 12.25
CA ASN A 39 3.65 5.91 11.58
C ASN A 39 4.90 6.00 10.70
N LEU A 40 4.98 7.00 9.81
CA LEU A 40 6.14 7.18 8.94
C LEU A 40 7.40 7.53 9.74
N GLN A 41 7.30 8.36 10.79
CA GLN A 41 8.45 8.71 11.63
C GLN A 41 8.99 7.49 12.39
N LYS A 42 8.09 6.65 12.93
CA LYS A 42 8.50 5.38 13.54
C LYS A 42 9.22 4.48 12.54
N LEU A 43 8.77 4.44 11.28
CA LEU A 43 9.43 3.63 10.26
C LEU A 43 10.81 4.17 9.90
N LEU A 44 10.95 5.49 9.73
CA LEU A 44 12.24 6.13 9.49
C LEU A 44 13.24 5.82 10.62
N GLU A 45 12.82 5.95 11.88
CA GLU A 45 13.66 5.61 13.04
C GLU A 45 14.04 4.13 13.06
N THR A 46 13.08 3.24 12.78
CA THR A 46 13.31 1.79 12.72
C THR A 46 14.33 1.42 11.64
N MET A 47 14.38 2.18 10.55
CA MET A 47 15.25 1.91 9.40
C MET A 47 16.52 2.76 9.38
N LYS A 48 16.83 3.56 10.42
CA LYS A 48 17.92 4.56 10.36
C LYS A 48 19.29 3.96 9.98
N ASP A 49 19.60 2.77 10.50
CA ASP A 49 20.87 2.07 10.31
C ASP A 49 20.86 1.06 9.15
N VAL A 50 19.73 0.94 8.44
CA VAL A 50 19.62 0.04 7.27
C VAL A 50 20.43 0.63 6.10
N PRO A 51 21.37 -0.13 5.50
CA PRO A 51 22.10 0.27 4.31
C PRO A 51 21.18 0.66 3.15
N ASP A 52 21.60 1.61 2.31
CA ASP A 52 20.76 2.15 1.22
C ASP A 52 20.30 1.09 0.22
N ASP A 53 21.12 0.07 0.00
CA ASP A 53 20.83 -1.05 -0.90
C ASP A 53 19.92 -2.13 -0.30
N GLN A 54 19.45 -1.96 0.95
CA GLN A 54 18.58 -2.91 1.67
C GLN A 54 17.24 -2.31 2.10
N ARG A 55 16.83 -1.19 1.49
CA ARG A 55 15.61 -0.44 1.86
C ARG A 55 14.40 -0.77 0.98
N GLN A 56 14.41 -1.92 0.30
CA GLN A 56 13.32 -2.33 -0.58
C GLN A 56 12.01 -2.49 0.21
N ALA A 57 10.93 -2.01 -0.39
CA ALA A 57 9.60 -2.11 0.16
C ALA A 57 8.56 -2.24 -0.95
N ARG A 58 7.38 -2.74 -0.59
CA ARG A 58 6.23 -2.83 -1.47
C ARG A 58 4.98 -2.35 -0.76
N PHE A 59 4.18 -1.54 -1.45
CA PHE A 59 2.78 -1.41 -1.08
C PHE A 59 1.98 -2.58 -1.65
N HIS A 60 1.00 -3.05 -0.90
CA HIS A 60 0.08 -4.11 -1.27
C HIS A 60 -1.36 -3.60 -1.17
N CYS A 61 -2.21 -3.98 -2.13
CA CYS A 61 -3.67 -3.86 -2.05
C CYS A 61 -4.28 -5.20 -2.46
N VAL A 62 -5.04 -5.83 -1.56
CA VAL A 62 -5.83 -7.01 -1.87
C VAL A 62 -7.30 -6.60 -1.88
N LEU A 63 -7.92 -6.66 -3.05
CA LEU A 63 -9.35 -6.47 -3.24
C LEU A 63 -10.06 -7.82 -3.24
N VAL A 64 -11.17 -7.89 -2.50
CA VAL A 64 -12.02 -9.07 -2.42
C VAL A 64 -13.44 -8.69 -2.81
N TYR A 65 -14.04 -9.44 -3.73
CA TYR A 65 -15.46 -9.32 -4.09
C TYR A 65 -16.20 -10.62 -3.73
N LEU A 66 -17.26 -10.48 -2.92
CA LEU A 66 -18.17 -11.55 -2.52
C LEU A 66 -19.55 -11.31 -3.13
N ARG A 67 -20.12 -12.35 -3.76
CA ARG A 67 -21.49 -12.30 -4.30
C ARG A 67 -22.55 -12.27 -3.20
N HIS A 68 -22.27 -12.97 -2.11
CA HIS A 68 -23.07 -13.03 -0.88
C HIS A 68 -22.17 -13.41 0.31
N ALA A 69 -22.69 -13.33 1.53
CA ALA A 69 -21.92 -13.54 2.77
C ALA A 69 -21.25 -14.93 2.86
N GLU A 70 -21.88 -15.95 2.28
CA GLU A 70 -21.39 -17.34 2.29
C GLU A 70 -20.69 -17.78 0.98
N ASP A 71 -20.28 -16.84 0.11
CA ASP A 71 -19.63 -17.21 -1.16
C ASP A 71 -18.28 -17.90 -0.88
N PRO A 72 -18.12 -19.20 -1.24
CA PRO A 72 -16.90 -19.96 -0.94
C PRO A 72 -15.76 -19.64 -1.90
N THR A 73 -16.04 -18.85 -2.95
CA THR A 73 -15.13 -18.55 -4.06
C THR A 73 -15.11 -17.04 -4.33
N PRO A 74 -14.68 -16.21 -3.37
CA PRO A 74 -14.53 -14.79 -3.60
C PRO A 74 -13.58 -14.53 -4.77
N LEU A 75 -13.87 -13.48 -5.54
CA LEU A 75 -12.89 -12.96 -6.47
C LEU A 75 -11.85 -12.18 -5.67
N VAL A 76 -10.57 -12.58 -5.81
CA VAL A 76 -9.45 -11.96 -5.10
C VAL A 76 -8.48 -11.36 -6.12
N CYS A 77 -8.17 -10.09 -5.97
CA CYS A 77 -7.27 -9.35 -6.85
C CYS A 77 -6.19 -8.67 -6.03
N HIS A 78 -4.92 -8.98 -6.30
CA HIS A 78 -3.79 -8.46 -5.55
C HIS A 78 -2.89 -7.60 -6.44
N GLY A 79 -2.82 -6.30 -6.14
CA GLY A 79 -1.85 -5.39 -6.72
C GLY A 79 -0.68 -5.13 -5.75
N SER A 80 0.53 -5.04 -6.28
CA SER A 80 1.72 -4.68 -5.51
C SER A 80 2.54 -3.62 -6.23
N TRP A 81 3.18 -2.73 -5.49
CA TRP A 81 3.95 -1.64 -6.06
C TRP A 81 5.31 -1.55 -5.35
N PRO A 82 6.41 -1.90 -6.04
CA PRO A 82 7.75 -1.87 -5.46
C PRO A 82 8.32 -0.45 -5.42
N GLY A 83 9.13 -0.20 -4.40
CA GLY A 83 9.82 1.06 -4.17
C GLY A 83 10.89 0.90 -3.10
N VAL A 84 11.38 2.04 -2.62
CA VAL A 84 12.48 2.13 -1.65
C VAL A 84 12.09 3.11 -0.56
N ILE A 85 12.38 2.79 0.70
CA ILE A 85 12.12 3.73 1.80
C ILE A 85 13.21 4.81 1.83
N THR A 86 12.82 6.07 1.82
CA THR A 86 13.77 7.19 1.92
C THR A 86 14.33 7.35 3.34
N ARG A 87 15.26 8.29 3.52
CA ARG A 87 15.77 8.70 4.85
C ARG A 87 14.99 9.88 5.42
N GLU A 88 14.38 10.67 4.56
CA GLU A 88 13.60 11.87 4.92
C GLU A 88 12.32 11.94 4.07
N PRO A 89 11.23 12.51 4.59
CA PRO A 89 10.00 12.69 3.82
C PRO A 89 10.17 13.76 2.74
N ALA A 90 9.62 13.50 1.56
CA ALA A 90 9.49 14.47 0.46
C ALA A 90 8.09 14.39 -0.16
N GLY A 91 7.57 15.54 -0.59
CA GLY A 91 6.20 15.67 -1.10
C GLY A 91 5.13 15.78 -0.01
N THR A 92 3.96 16.26 -0.39
CA THR A 92 2.80 16.49 0.51
C THR A 92 1.51 15.89 -0.01
N GLY A 93 1.52 15.31 -1.21
CA GLY A 93 0.38 14.61 -1.77
C GLY A 93 0.17 13.24 -1.12
N GLY A 94 -0.99 12.65 -1.40
CA GLY A 94 -1.29 11.30 -0.90
C GLY A 94 -1.51 11.24 0.61
N PHE A 95 -1.13 10.13 1.23
CA PHE A 95 -1.36 9.83 2.64
C PHE A 95 -0.42 8.71 3.15
N GLY A 96 -0.44 8.46 4.46
CA GLY A 96 0.31 7.37 5.08
C GLY A 96 1.82 7.48 4.86
N TYR A 97 2.41 6.44 4.28
CA TYR A 97 3.85 6.33 4.04
C TYR A 97 4.30 6.91 2.69
N ASP A 98 3.40 7.52 1.91
CA ASP A 98 3.74 8.08 0.60
C ASP A 98 4.95 9.04 0.61
N PRO A 99 5.13 9.91 1.63
CA PRO A 99 6.26 10.85 1.64
C PRO A 99 7.62 10.17 1.77
N ILE A 100 7.66 8.91 2.21
CA ILE A 100 8.90 8.15 2.40
C ILE A 100 9.01 6.95 1.46
N PHE A 101 8.08 6.79 0.53
CA PHE A 101 8.08 5.71 -0.44
C PHE A 101 8.59 6.23 -1.79
N PHE A 102 9.88 6.06 -2.04
CA PHE A 102 10.52 6.42 -3.30
C PHE A 102 10.18 5.43 -4.40
N VAL A 103 9.88 5.95 -5.59
CA VAL A 103 9.50 5.18 -6.77
C VAL A 103 10.61 5.31 -7.81
N PRO A 104 11.51 4.31 -7.94
CA PRO A 104 12.68 4.43 -8.83
C PRO A 104 12.34 4.73 -10.30
N SER A 105 11.20 4.24 -10.79
CA SER A 105 10.76 4.52 -12.18
C SER A 105 10.41 5.98 -12.42
N GLU A 106 10.00 6.71 -11.36
CA GLU A 106 9.55 8.10 -11.45
C GLU A 106 10.57 9.10 -10.91
N GLY A 107 11.63 8.62 -10.24
CA GLY A 107 12.67 9.46 -9.65
C GLY A 107 12.18 10.35 -8.50
N LYS A 108 11.05 10.03 -7.85
CA LYS A 108 10.42 10.82 -6.79
C LYS A 108 9.62 9.95 -5.83
N THR A 109 9.19 10.49 -4.70
CA THR A 109 8.33 9.78 -3.75
C THR A 109 6.88 9.71 -4.25
N ALA A 110 6.10 8.78 -3.69
CA ALA A 110 4.69 8.67 -3.99
C ALA A 110 3.90 9.94 -3.62
N ALA A 111 4.34 10.72 -2.64
CA ALA A 111 3.71 11.98 -2.24
C ALA A 111 4.06 13.16 -3.18
N GLU A 112 5.08 13.01 -4.03
CA GLU A 112 5.44 13.97 -5.06
C GLU A 112 4.72 13.71 -6.39
N LEU A 113 4.08 12.54 -6.55
CA LEU A 113 3.22 12.24 -7.68
C LEU A 113 1.89 12.98 -7.55
N THR A 114 1.36 13.43 -8.68
CA THR A 114 -0.05 13.81 -8.77
C THR A 114 -0.95 12.60 -8.49
N ARG A 115 -2.21 12.88 -8.13
CA ARG A 115 -3.21 11.84 -7.89
C ARG A 115 -3.39 10.92 -9.12
N GLU A 116 -3.34 11.49 -10.32
CA GLU A 116 -3.52 10.76 -11.58
C GLU A 116 -2.35 9.83 -11.87
N GLU A 117 -1.11 10.35 -11.78
CA GLU A 117 0.12 9.55 -11.93
C GLU A 117 0.13 8.38 -10.93
N LYS A 118 -0.10 8.68 -9.64
CA LYS A 118 -0.15 7.64 -8.59
C LYS A 118 -1.23 6.60 -8.89
N SER A 119 -2.42 7.01 -9.32
CA SER A 119 -3.51 6.08 -9.62
C SER A 119 -3.18 5.16 -10.80
N ALA A 120 -2.36 5.60 -11.75
CA ALA A 120 -1.99 4.81 -12.92
C ALA A 120 -1.08 3.61 -12.57
N ILE A 121 -0.19 3.78 -11.58
CA ILE A 121 0.90 2.82 -11.29
C ILE A 121 0.82 2.16 -9.90
N SER A 122 0.06 2.73 -8.96
CA SER A 122 0.01 2.24 -7.58
C SER A 122 -0.57 0.83 -7.43
N HIS A 123 -0.26 0.19 -6.31
CA HIS A 123 -0.82 -1.09 -5.85
C HIS A 123 -2.34 -1.15 -5.96
N ARG A 124 -3.06 -0.10 -5.52
CA ARG A 124 -4.52 -0.02 -5.64
C ARG A 124 -5.00 0.12 -7.09
N GLY A 125 -4.31 0.95 -7.89
CA GLY A 125 -4.61 1.09 -9.32
C GLY A 125 -4.46 -0.24 -10.08
N GLN A 126 -3.42 -1.01 -9.76
CA GLN A 126 -3.21 -2.35 -10.32
C GLN A 126 -4.29 -3.34 -9.85
N ALA A 127 -4.60 -3.38 -8.55
CA ALA A 127 -5.64 -4.27 -8.01
C ALA A 127 -7.02 -3.99 -8.63
N LEU A 128 -7.37 -2.71 -8.85
CA LEU A 128 -8.62 -2.31 -9.50
C LEU A 128 -8.67 -2.75 -10.97
N LYS A 129 -7.57 -2.62 -11.71
CA LYS A 129 -7.50 -3.12 -13.10
C LYS A 129 -7.76 -4.62 -13.15
N LEU A 130 -7.09 -5.39 -12.28
CA LEU A 130 -7.30 -6.83 -12.16
C LEU A 130 -8.76 -7.18 -11.83
N LEU A 131 -9.39 -6.45 -10.90
CA LEU A 131 -10.80 -6.65 -10.54
C LEU A 131 -11.74 -6.37 -11.72
N LEU A 132 -11.54 -5.25 -12.42
CA LEU A 132 -12.35 -4.89 -13.58
C LEU A 132 -12.22 -5.92 -14.71
N ASP A 133 -11.02 -6.42 -14.96
CA ASP A 133 -10.80 -7.45 -15.99
C ASP A 133 -11.43 -8.79 -15.60
N ALA A 134 -11.33 -9.19 -14.33
CA ALA A 134 -11.96 -10.40 -13.84
C ALA A 134 -13.51 -10.32 -13.87
N LEU A 135 -14.10 -9.16 -13.60
CA LEU A 135 -15.55 -8.94 -13.72
C LEU A 135 -16.04 -8.90 -15.17
N ARG A 136 -15.18 -8.57 -16.14
CA ARG A 136 -15.53 -8.61 -17.57
C ARG A 136 -15.47 -10.02 -18.15
N ASN A 137 -14.62 -10.88 -17.59
CA ASN A 137 -14.30 -12.20 -18.13
C ASN A 137 -14.88 -13.36 -17.31
N GLY A 138 -15.61 -13.08 -16.23
CA GLY A 138 -16.30 -14.06 -15.38
C GLY A 138 -17.80 -14.03 -15.57
#